data_AF-A0A0B6YAD9-F1
#
_entry.id   AF-A0A0B6YAD9-F1
#
_cell.length_a   1.000
_cell.length_b   1.000
_cell.length_c   1.000
_cell.angle_alpha   90.00
_cell.angle_beta   90.00
_cell.angle_gamma   90.00
#
_symmetry.space_group_name_H-M   'P 1'
#
loop_
_entity.id
_entity.type
_entity.pdbx_description
1 polymer ?
#
loop_
_entity_poly.entity_id
_entity_poly.type
_entity_poly.pdbx_seq_one_letter_code
_entity_poly.pdbx_strand_id
1 'polypeptide(L)'
;LALLYKKSLSDSQAKMELEELLKFEPPMSEYERAVALFTLDVFVTACEAANLTFFLISGSALGAVRHHGMIPWDDDIDIVMN
;
A
#
# COMPACT_ATOMS: atom_id res chain seq x y z
N LEU A 1 -14.15 2.95 18.63
CA LEU A 1 -14.61 4.10 17.82
C LEU A 1 -15.55 3.66 16.68
N ALA A 2 -15.16 2.73 15.79
CA ALA A 2 -16.02 2.25 14.70
C ALA A 2 -17.38 1.64 15.14
N LEU A 3 -17.44 0.95 16.28
CA LEU A 3 -18.68 0.36 16.81
C LEU A 3 -19.70 1.40 17.35
N LEU A 4 -19.23 2.57 17.80
CA LEU A 4 -20.10 3.67 18.24
C LEU A 4 -20.71 4.41 17.03
N TYR A 5 -19.98 4.48 15.91
CA TYR A 5 -20.46 5.08 14.65
C TYR A 5 -21.61 4.27 14.01
N LYS A 6 -21.69 2.96 14.27
CA LYS A 6 -22.73 2.07 13.73
C LYS A 6 -24.16 2.40 14.18
N LYS A 7 -24.36 3.21 15.23
CA LYS A 7 -25.64 3.24 15.96
C LYS A 7 -26.58 4.40 15.62
N SER A 8 -26.22 5.36 14.76
CA SER A 8 -27.06 6.57 14.57
C SER A 8 -27.18 7.12 13.15
N LEU A 9 -26.98 6.33 12.10
CA LEU A 9 -27.04 6.86 10.73
C LEU A 9 -28.08 6.11 9.90
N SER A 10 -29.18 6.79 9.60
CA SER A 10 -30.03 6.45 8.45
C SER A 10 -29.66 7.41 7.31
N ASP A 11 -28.52 7.24 6.64
CA ASP A 11 -28.18 8.27 5.65
C ASP A 11 -27.13 7.87 4.63
N SER A 12 -27.41 8.19 3.38
CA SER A 12 -26.53 7.99 2.22
C SER A 12 -25.14 8.64 2.41
N GLN A 13 -25.09 9.78 3.10
CA GLN A 13 -23.85 10.49 3.43
C GLN A 13 -22.94 9.70 4.36
N ALA A 14 -23.49 9.07 5.40
CA ALA A 14 -22.71 8.22 6.30
C ALA A 14 -22.07 7.04 5.58
N LYS A 15 -22.79 6.49 4.59
CA LYS A 15 -22.28 5.39 3.78
C LYS A 15 -21.11 5.85 2.90
N MET A 16 -21.21 7.03 2.29
CA MET A 16 -20.12 7.63 1.52
C MET A 16 -18.89 7.92 2.39
N GLU A 17 -19.07 8.51 3.58
CA GLU A 17 -17.96 8.73 4.51
C GLU A 17 -17.28 7.43 4.94
N LEU A 18 -18.07 6.39 5.19
CA LEU A 18 -17.55 5.06 5.51
C LEU A 18 -16.77 4.48 4.33
N GLU A 19 -17.29 4.60 3.10
CA GLU A 19 -16.60 4.17 1.89
C GLU A 19 -15.26 4.90 1.68
N GLU A 20 -15.18 6.20 1.99
CA GLU A 20 -13.92 6.95 1.98
C GLU A 20 -12.92 6.45 3.03
N LEU A 21 -13.39 6.14 4.25
CA LEU A 21 -12.53 5.62 5.31
C LEU A 21 -12.04 4.20 5.02
N LEU A 22 -12.86 3.37 4.37
CA LEU A 22 -12.50 2.00 3.99
C LEU A 22 -11.32 1.95 3.00
N LYS A 23 -11.01 3.03 2.29
CA LYS A 23 -9.82 3.12 1.43
C LYS A 23 -8.50 3.05 2.19
N PHE A 24 -8.53 3.24 3.52
CA PHE A 24 -7.35 3.18 4.38
C PHE A 24 -7.22 1.85 5.14
N GLU A 25 -8.15 0.91 4.90
CA GLU A 25 -8.00 -0.46 5.39
C GLU A 25 -6.95 -1.20 4.54
N PRO A 26 -6.14 -2.10 5.13
CA PRO A 26 -5.20 -2.90 4.35
C PRO A 26 -5.93 -3.79 3.34
N PRO A 27 -5.75 -3.56 2.02
CA PRO A 27 -6.41 -4.38 1.00
C PRO A 27 -5.72 -5.74 0.83
N MET A 28 -4.43 -5.81 1.17
CA MET A 28 -3.60 -7.02 1.08
C MET A 28 -3.50 -7.71 2.43
N SER A 29 -3.59 -9.04 2.43
CA SER A 29 -3.19 -9.88 3.55
C SER A 29 -1.68 -9.74 3.83
N GLU A 30 -1.26 -10.10 5.04
CA GLU A 30 0.17 -10.10 5.41
C GLU A 30 1.00 -11.00 4.47
N TYR A 31 0.42 -12.11 4.01
CA TYR A 31 1.06 -13.02 3.07
C TYR A 31 1.26 -12.36 1.70
N GLU A 32 0.23 -11.70 1.16
CA GLU A 32 0.34 -10.99 -0.13
C GLU A 32 1.37 -9.86 -0.06
N ARG A 33 1.42 -9.11 1.05
CA ARG A 33 2.44 -8.06 1.26
C ARG A 33 3.84 -8.64 1.32
N ALA A 34 4.01 -9.78 1.99
CA ALA A 34 5.30 -10.48 2.03
C ALA A 34 5.73 -10.95 0.63
N VAL A 35 4.80 -11.47 -0.17
CA VAL A 35 5.06 -11.87 -1.57
C VAL A 35 5.42 -10.66 -2.44
N ALA A 36 4.75 -9.51 -2.27
CA ALA A 36 5.08 -8.28 -3.00
C ALA A 36 6.50 -7.77 -2.67
N LEU A 37 6.86 -7.73 -1.38
CA LEU A 37 8.20 -7.35 -0.94
C LEU A 37 9.27 -8.34 -1.40
N PHE A 38 8.98 -9.64 -1.39
CA PHE A 38 9.88 -10.65 -1.96
C PHE A 38 10.04 -10.47 -3.48
N THR A 39 8.97 -10.10 -4.18
CA THR A 39 9.03 -9.80 -5.62
C THR A 39 9.92 -8.60 -5.90
N LEU A 40 9.82 -7.54 -5.08
CA LEU A 40 10.74 -6.40 -5.15
C LEU A 40 12.19 -6.83 -4.90
N ASP A 41 12.47 -7.67 -3.91
CA ASP A 41 13.83 -8.17 -3.62
C ASP A 41 14.45 -8.95 -4.79
N VAL A 42 13.65 -9.82 -5.43
CA VAL A 42 14.06 -10.53 -6.65
C VAL A 42 14.33 -9.54 -7.80
N PHE A 43 13.47 -8.53 -7.94
CA PHE A 43 13.66 -7.48 -8.95
C PHE A 43 14.94 -6.66 -8.73
N VAL A 44 15.24 -6.28 -7.47
CA VAL A 44 16.48 -5.58 -7.10
C VAL A 44 17.69 -6.42 -7.49
N THR A 45 17.69 -7.69 -7.11
CA THR A 45 18.77 -8.64 -7.45
C THR A 45 18.99 -8.74 -8.96
N ALA A 46 17.91 -8.77 -9.75
CA ALA A 46 17.99 -8.81 -11.21
C ALA A 46 18.56 -7.50 -11.79
N CYS A 47 18.17 -6.34 -11.25
CA CYS A 47 18.71 -5.05 -11.68
C CYS A 47 20.20 -4.92 -11.35
N GLU A 48 20.63 -5.35 -10.16
CA GLU A 48 22.04 -5.38 -9.76
C GLU A 48 22.87 -6.25 -10.70
N ALA A 49 22.39 -7.46 -11.01
CA ALA A 49 23.07 -8.37 -11.94
C ALA A 49 23.15 -7.80 -13.37
N ALA A 50 22.17 -7.01 -13.78
CA ALA A 50 22.12 -6.36 -15.10
C ALA A 50 22.78 -4.97 -15.13
N ASN A 51 23.30 -4.47 -14.00
CA ASN A 51 23.80 -3.11 -13.83
C ASN A 51 22.77 -2.03 -14.27
N LEU A 52 21.49 -2.26 -13.93
CA LEU A 52 20.38 -1.34 -14.18
C LEU A 52 20.08 -0.53 -12.92
N THR A 53 19.85 0.77 -13.10
CA THR A 53 19.43 1.66 -12.02
C THR A 53 17.91 1.81 -12.03
N PHE A 54 17.30 1.72 -10.84
CA PHE A 54 15.87 1.94 -10.63
C PHE A 54 15.67 2.83 -9.40
N PHE A 55 14.47 3.42 -9.29
CA PHE A 55 14.06 4.18 -8.12
C PHE A 55 12.63 3.80 -7.73
N LEU A 56 12.35 3.70 -6.44
CA LEU A 56 10.96 3.71 -5.95
C LEU A 56 10.37 5.10 -6.20
N ILE A 57 9.09 5.16 -6.54
CA ILE A 57 8.37 6.42 -6.75
C ILE A 57 7.03 6.43 -6.02
N SER A 58 6.34 7.57 -6.04
CA SER A 58 4.95 7.70 -5.56
C SER A 58 4.74 7.16 -4.12
N GLY A 59 3.66 6.42 -3.88
CA GLY A 59 3.32 5.79 -2.59
C GLY A 59 4.41 4.84 -2.09
N SER A 60 5.10 4.13 -2.99
CA SER A 60 6.18 3.22 -2.63
C SER A 60 7.40 3.91 -2.04
N ALA A 61 7.84 5.02 -2.64
CA ALA A 61 8.93 5.83 -2.08
C ALA A 61 8.55 6.43 -0.72
N LEU A 62 7.32 6.95 -0.60
CA LEU A 62 6.82 7.51 0.65
C LEU A 62 6.70 6.45 1.74
N GLY A 63 6.21 5.25 1.40
CA GLY A 63 6.09 4.11 2.31
C GLY A 63 7.45 3.70 2.87
N ALA A 64 8.46 3.55 2.01
CA ALA A 64 9.81 3.18 2.41
C ALA A 64 10.38 4.14 3.48
N VAL A 65 10.16 5.45 3.31
CA VAL A 65 10.64 6.47 4.26
C VAL A 65 9.77 6.55 5.52
N ARG A 66 8.44 6.57 5.38
CA ARG A 66 7.51 6.85 6.48
C ARG A 66 7.20 5.63 7.34
N HIS A 67 7.03 4.47 6.74
CA HIS A 67 6.58 3.24 7.38
C HIS A 67 7.65 2.15 7.42
N HIS A 68 8.81 2.40 6.79
CA HIS A 68 9.87 1.39 6.64
C HIS A 68 9.37 0.13 5.91
N GLY A 69 8.47 0.32 4.94
CA GLY A 69 7.83 -0.73 4.15
C GLY A 69 6.69 -0.16 3.29
N MET A 70 5.84 -1.01 2.73
CA MET A 70 4.66 -0.55 1.99
C MET A 70 3.71 0.25 2.90
N ILE A 71 2.98 1.22 2.34
CA ILE A 71 1.89 1.89 3.06
C ILE A 71 0.83 0.84 3.45
N PRO A 72 0.24 0.86 4.67
CA PRO A 72 -0.67 -0.20 5.11
C PRO A 72 -1.84 -0.47 4.17
N TRP A 73 -2.33 0.58 3.50
CA TRP A 73 -3.46 0.54 2.57
C TRP A 73 -3.07 0.57 1.08
N ASP A 74 -1.77 0.51 0.75
CA ASP A 74 -1.33 0.28 -0.64
C ASP A 74 -1.57 -1.18 -1.03
N ASP A 75 -1.80 -1.41 -2.32
CA ASP A 75 -1.92 -2.72 -2.95
C ASP A 75 -0.84 -3.03 -4.00
N ASP A 76 0.09 -2.10 -4.27
CA ASP A 76 1.14 -2.24 -5.27
C ASP A 76 2.51 -1.69 -4.83
N ILE A 77 3.51 -1.85 -5.72
CA ILE A 77 4.84 -1.27 -5.60
C ILE A 77 5.21 -0.59 -6.92
N ASP A 78 5.41 0.73 -6.88
CA ASP A 78 5.78 1.56 -8.01
C ASP A 78 7.30 1.76 -8.11
N ILE A 79 7.85 1.48 -9.29
CA ILE A 79 9.24 1.71 -9.66
C ILE A 79 9.35 2.50 -10.97
N VAL A 80 10.42 3.27 -11.10
CA VAL A 80 10.85 3.87 -12.38
C VAL A 80 12.26 3.40 -12.73
N MET A 81 12.50 3.19 -14.02
CA MET A 81 13.79 2.80 -14.58
C MET A 81 14.37 3.94 -15.41
N ASN A 82 15.71 4.00 -15.52
CA ASN A 82 16.41 4.88 -16.46
C ASN A 82 16.58 4.23 -17.85
#